data_AF-A0AAU3JJD7-F1
#
_entry.id   AF-A0AAU3JJD7-F1
#
_cell.length_a   1.000
_cell.length_b   1.000
_cell.length_c   1.000
_cell.angle_alpha   90.00
_cell.angle_beta   90.00
_cell.angle_gamma   90.00
#
_symmetry.space_group_name_H-M   'P 1'
#
loop_
_entity.id
_entity.type
_entity.pdbx_description
1 polymer ?
#
loop_
_entity_poly.entity_id
_entity_poly.type
_entity_poly.pdbx_seq_one_letter_code
_entity_poly.pdbx_strand_id
1 'polypeptide(L)'
;MQDACPTSKIGHDEMRHLTPAFALGALHRGKQIEQFLGGIERDGRRGLRWIAVSPGRAGVSVYLSEVEDIGTDTFRDVTEFPPLDPEDEDWGKEIGTVASPEEALRLAERELGADPAHWVNQGIVCDEYHDFQAANGIGRPANP
;
A
#
# COMPACT_ATOMS: atom_id res chain seq x y z
N MET A 1 39.61 -13.86 14.40
CA MET A 1 38.52 -14.68 13.86
C MET A 1 37.25 -13.88 14.02
N GLN A 2 36.73 -13.39 12.87
CA GLN A 2 35.35 -12.95 12.59
C GLN A 2 34.64 -12.07 13.64
N ASP A 3 34.79 -10.75 13.47
CA ASP A 3 33.73 -9.79 13.80
C ASP A 3 32.69 -9.86 12.67
N ALA A 4 31.55 -10.48 12.93
CA ALA A 4 30.41 -10.41 12.04
C ALA A 4 29.75 -9.04 12.21
N CYS A 5 29.79 -8.23 11.14
CA CYS A 5 29.02 -6.99 11.04
C CYS A 5 27.54 -7.29 11.35
N PRO A 6 26.86 -6.51 12.20
CA PRO A 6 25.42 -6.61 12.31
C PRO A 6 24.83 -6.17 10.97
N THR A 7 24.19 -7.11 10.28
CA THR A 7 23.42 -6.81 9.07
C THR A 7 22.26 -5.90 9.50
N SER A 8 22.44 -4.60 9.36
CA SER A 8 21.37 -3.61 9.50
C SER A 8 20.29 -3.89 8.46
N LYS A 9 19.31 -4.72 8.82
CA LYS A 9 18.03 -4.81 8.11
C LYS A 9 17.12 -3.60 8.41
N ILE A 10 17.51 -2.74 9.35
CA ILE A 10 16.67 -1.63 9.85
C ILE A 10 16.73 -0.38 8.95
N GLY A 11 17.67 -0.28 8.00
CA GLY A 11 17.87 0.96 7.23
C GLY A 11 16.94 1.21 6.05
N HIS A 12 16.28 0.18 5.50
CA HIS A 12 15.46 0.32 4.29
C HIS A 12 13.95 0.37 4.59
N ASP A 13 13.49 -0.36 5.62
CA ASP A 13 12.09 -0.38 6.07
C ASP A 13 11.68 0.98 6.68
N GLU A 14 12.52 1.57 7.55
CA GLU A 14 12.14 2.83 8.23
C GLU A 14 12.22 4.07 7.32
N MET A 15 12.97 4.03 6.22
CA MET A 15 13.08 5.17 5.30
C MET A 15 11.93 5.27 4.30
N ARG A 16 11.18 4.17 4.06
CA ARG A 16 10.06 4.17 3.11
C ARG A 16 8.79 4.74 3.73
N HIS A 17 8.61 4.54 5.03
CA HIS A 17 7.45 5.00 5.77
C HIS A 17 7.57 6.48 6.16
N LEU A 18 6.50 7.21 5.88
CA LEU A 18 6.33 8.61 6.20
C LEU A 18 5.89 8.73 7.66
N THR A 19 6.59 9.60 8.41
CA THR A 19 6.03 10.08 9.67
C THR A 19 4.68 10.78 9.41
N PRO A 20 3.77 10.86 10.39
CA PRO A 20 2.49 11.56 10.21
C PRO A 20 2.64 12.99 9.68
N ALA A 21 3.67 13.72 10.12
CA ALA A 21 3.96 15.06 9.65
C ALA A 21 4.40 15.09 8.18
N PHE A 22 5.18 14.10 7.73
CA PHE A 22 5.57 13.98 6.32
C PHE A 22 4.42 13.53 5.42
N ALA A 23 3.56 12.62 5.88
CA ALA A 23 2.35 12.22 5.16
C ALA A 23 1.43 13.43 4.94
N LEU A 24 1.14 14.19 6.00
CA LEU A 24 0.37 15.44 5.89
C LEU A 24 1.07 16.46 4.97
N GLY A 25 2.38 16.62 5.11
CA GLY A 25 3.15 17.54 4.28
C GLY A 25 3.11 17.16 2.79
N ALA A 26 3.14 15.87 2.46
CA ALA A 26 3.02 15.37 1.10
C ALA A 26 1.64 15.71 0.51
N LEU A 27 0.57 15.42 1.25
CA LEU A 27 -0.81 15.71 0.84
C LEU A 27 -1.04 17.21 0.61
N HIS A 28 -0.54 18.07 1.52
CA HIS A 28 -0.63 19.53 1.34
C HIS A 28 0.12 20.04 0.09
N ARG A 29 1.16 19.33 -0.34
CA ARG A 29 1.88 19.64 -1.60
C ARG A 29 1.21 19.02 -2.84
N GLY A 30 0.02 18.45 -2.70
CA GLY A 30 -0.70 17.80 -3.78
C GLY A 30 -0.09 16.46 -4.20
N LYS A 31 0.63 15.77 -3.30
CA LYS A 31 1.21 14.45 -3.55
C LYS A 31 0.32 13.37 -2.95
N GLN A 32 0.10 12.32 -3.73
CA GLN A 32 -0.56 11.11 -3.27
C GLN A 32 0.36 10.34 -2.31
N ILE A 33 -0.25 9.75 -1.30
CA ILE A 33 0.38 8.77 -0.42
C ILE A 33 -0.43 7.48 -0.46
N GLU A 34 0.22 6.38 -0.14
CA GLU A 34 -0.34 5.04 -0.24
C GLU A 34 -0.04 4.24 1.02
N GLN A 35 -0.78 3.16 1.22
CA GLN A 35 -0.47 2.20 2.28
C GLN A 35 -0.88 0.81 1.85
N PHE A 36 0.07 -0.13 1.90
CA PHE A 36 -0.22 -1.54 1.73
C PHE A 36 -0.90 -2.11 2.98
N LEU A 37 -2.03 -2.81 2.80
CA LEU A 37 -2.77 -3.44 3.91
C LEU A 37 -2.55 -4.95 4.00
N GLY A 38 -1.88 -5.56 3.01
CA GLY A 38 -1.60 -6.99 2.99
C GLY A 38 -2.47 -7.77 2.01
N GLY A 39 -2.35 -9.09 2.11
CA GLY A 39 -3.16 -10.04 1.35
C GLY A 39 -4.55 -10.22 1.95
N ILE A 40 -5.52 -10.46 1.07
CA ILE A 40 -6.89 -10.81 1.39
C ILE A 40 -7.28 -12.09 0.64
N GLU A 41 -8.33 -12.76 1.11
CA GLU A 41 -8.95 -13.87 0.39
C GLU A 41 -10.44 -13.57 0.24
N ARG A 42 -10.96 -13.66 -0.99
CA ARG A 42 -12.37 -13.44 -1.30
C ARG A 42 -12.83 -14.52 -2.28
N ASP A 43 -13.87 -15.25 -1.93
CA ASP A 43 -14.43 -16.34 -2.73
C ASP A 43 -13.38 -17.37 -3.20
N GLY A 44 -12.38 -17.65 -2.35
CA GLY A 44 -11.27 -18.57 -2.66
C GLY A 44 -10.22 -18.01 -3.63
N ARG A 45 -10.33 -16.74 -4.04
CA ARG A 45 -9.30 -16.02 -4.79
C ARG A 45 -8.43 -15.21 -3.83
N ARG A 46 -7.12 -15.30 -4.06
CA ARG A 46 -6.15 -14.48 -3.34
C ARG A 46 -6.12 -13.08 -3.95
N GLY A 47 -6.15 -12.08 -3.10
CA GLY A 47 -6.05 -10.69 -3.48
C GLY A 47 -5.09 -9.92 -2.60
N LEU A 48 -4.90 -8.66 -2.97
CA LEU A 48 -4.12 -7.68 -2.24
C LEU A 48 -5.01 -6.49 -1.97
N ARG A 49 -4.74 -5.82 -0.86
CA ARG A 49 -5.48 -4.64 -0.45
C ARG A 49 -4.52 -3.50 -0.17
N TRP A 50 -4.82 -2.32 -0.70
CA TRP A 50 -4.05 -1.10 -0.44
C TRP A 50 -4.94 0.15 -0.50
N ILE A 51 -4.46 1.21 0.15
CA ILE A 51 -5.16 2.51 0.25
C ILE A 51 -4.39 3.54 -0.57
N ALA A 52 -5.10 4.40 -1.29
CA ALA A 52 -4.55 5.63 -1.87
C ALA A 52 -5.25 6.85 -1.28
N VAL A 53 -4.47 7.85 -0.85
CA VAL A 53 -5.00 9.16 -0.44
C VAL A 53 -4.48 10.21 -1.40
N SER A 54 -5.40 10.80 -2.17
CA SER A 54 -5.07 11.64 -3.32
C SER A 54 -5.69 13.03 -3.20
N PRO A 55 -4.88 14.11 -3.14
CA PRO A 55 -5.39 15.47 -3.20
C PRO A 55 -5.91 15.82 -4.60
N GLY A 56 -7.12 16.35 -4.67
CA GLY A 56 -7.78 16.77 -5.90
C GLY A 56 -8.38 18.17 -5.81
N ARG A 57 -9.04 18.62 -6.89
CA ARG A 57 -9.70 19.94 -6.93
C ARG A 57 -10.89 20.06 -5.96
N ALA A 58 -11.59 18.95 -5.72
CA ALA A 58 -12.80 18.91 -4.89
C ALA A 58 -12.52 18.64 -3.41
N GLY A 59 -11.28 18.31 -3.05
CA GLY A 59 -10.91 17.86 -1.71
C GLY A 59 -9.82 16.80 -1.77
N VAL A 60 -9.66 16.05 -0.69
CA VAL A 60 -8.74 14.91 -0.59
C VAL A 60 -9.59 13.64 -0.61
N SER A 61 -9.35 12.80 -1.61
CA SER A 61 -10.09 11.56 -1.84
C SER A 61 -9.34 10.36 -1.27
N VAL A 62 -10.08 9.42 -0.68
CA VAL A 62 -9.56 8.17 -0.15
C VAL A 62 -10.11 7.01 -0.97
N TYR A 63 -9.22 6.22 -1.55
CA TYR A 63 -9.54 5.06 -2.36
C TYR A 63 -9.07 3.78 -1.67
N LEU A 64 -9.87 2.73 -1.81
CA LEU A 64 -9.49 1.38 -1.44
C LEU A 64 -9.42 0.52 -2.70
N SER A 65 -8.25 -0.06 -2.95
CA SER A 65 -8.06 -0.99 -4.06
C SER A 65 -7.95 -2.41 -3.52
N GLU A 66 -8.81 -3.29 -4.03
CA GLU A 66 -8.76 -4.73 -3.82
C GLU A 66 -8.50 -5.39 -5.18
N VAL A 67 -7.32 -5.94 -5.36
CA VAL A 67 -6.86 -6.47 -6.65
C VAL A 67 -6.51 -7.95 -6.53
N GLU A 68 -6.61 -8.70 -7.63
CA GLU A 68 -6.19 -10.08 -7.66
C GLU A 68 -4.67 -10.19 -7.53
N ASP A 69 -4.20 -11.11 -6.68
CA ASP A 69 -2.76 -11.38 -6.47
C ASP A 69 -2.21 -12.22 -7.64
N ILE A 70 -2.04 -11.57 -8.80
CA ILE A 70 -1.45 -12.16 -10.01
C ILE A 70 0.05 -11.90 -10.12
N GLY A 71 0.66 -11.35 -9.08
CA GLY A 71 2.05 -10.95 -9.11
C GLY A 71 3.01 -12.13 -9.21
N THR A 72 4.15 -11.82 -9.82
CA THR A 72 5.26 -12.75 -10.04
C THR A 72 6.58 -12.03 -9.74
N ASP A 73 7.69 -12.76 -9.77
CA ASP A 73 9.03 -12.18 -9.56
C ASP A 73 9.34 -11.05 -10.57
N THR A 74 8.70 -11.08 -11.75
CA THR A 74 8.87 -10.08 -12.83
C THR A 74 7.69 -9.12 -12.97
N PHE A 75 6.57 -9.35 -12.26
CA PHE A 75 5.38 -8.50 -12.31
C PHE A 75 4.94 -8.14 -10.89
N ARG A 76 5.29 -6.92 -10.47
CA ARG A 76 5.20 -6.48 -9.06
C ARG A 76 4.38 -5.20 -8.88
N ASP A 77 3.86 -4.65 -9.98
CA ASP A 77 3.11 -3.41 -9.94
C ASP A 77 1.66 -3.68 -9.55
N VAL A 78 1.36 -3.56 -8.25
CA VAL A 78 0.02 -3.81 -7.72
C VAL A 78 -1.02 -2.80 -8.22
N THR A 79 -0.59 -1.68 -8.79
CA THR A 79 -1.49 -0.68 -9.39
C THR A 79 -1.97 -1.09 -10.78
N GLU A 80 -1.31 -2.06 -11.43
CA GLU A 80 -1.71 -2.64 -12.71
C GLU A 80 -2.47 -3.97 -12.55
N PHE A 81 -2.67 -4.44 -11.32
CA PHE A 81 -3.36 -5.72 -11.09
C PHE A 81 -4.87 -5.54 -11.30
N PRO A 82 -5.54 -6.55 -11.89
CA PRO A 82 -6.97 -6.46 -12.13
C PRO A 82 -7.73 -6.43 -10.80
N PRO A 83 -8.88 -5.75 -10.74
CA PRO A 83 -9.68 -5.72 -9.53
C PRO A 83 -10.15 -7.13 -9.16
N LEU A 84 -10.20 -7.40 -7.86
CA LEU A 84 -10.65 -8.69 -7.34
C LEU A 84 -12.14 -8.87 -7.61
N ASP A 85 -12.92 -7.79 -7.48
CA ASP A 85 -14.31 -7.70 -7.91
C ASP A 85 -14.39 -7.03 -9.29
N PRO A 86 -14.91 -7.69 -10.34
CA PRO A 86 -15.02 -7.08 -11.67
C PRO A 86 -15.98 -5.89 -11.74
N GLU A 87 -16.78 -5.65 -10.69
CA GLU A 87 -17.64 -4.46 -10.57
C GLU A 87 -16.90 -3.25 -9.99
N ASP A 88 -15.71 -3.44 -9.40
CA ASP A 88 -14.90 -2.34 -8.89
C ASP A 88 -14.25 -1.53 -10.02
N GLU A 89 -14.08 -0.24 -9.80
CA GLU A 89 -13.36 0.65 -10.72
C GLU A 89 -11.86 0.33 -10.74
N ASP A 90 -11.19 0.63 -11.85
CA ASP A 90 -9.75 0.38 -12.04
C ASP A 90 -8.87 1.03 -10.95
N TRP A 91 -9.32 2.17 -10.40
CA TRP A 91 -8.61 2.90 -9.33
C TRP A 91 -9.04 2.47 -7.91
N GLY A 92 -9.85 1.42 -7.81
CA GLY A 92 -10.48 0.99 -6.58
C GLY A 92 -11.72 1.80 -6.22
N LYS A 93 -12.30 1.45 -5.08
CA LYS A 93 -13.53 2.05 -4.56
C LYS A 93 -13.23 3.36 -3.85
N GLU A 94 -13.90 4.44 -4.25
CA GLU A 94 -13.88 5.69 -3.48
C GLU A 94 -14.64 5.50 -2.16
N ILE A 95 -13.93 5.69 -1.05
CA ILE A 95 -14.50 5.65 0.31
C ILE A 95 -15.09 7.01 0.67
N GLY A 96 -14.47 8.08 0.18
CA GLY A 96 -15.03 9.42 0.25
C GLY A 96 -14.02 10.50 -0.09
N THR A 97 -14.55 11.71 -0.27
CA THR A 97 -13.78 12.93 -0.49
C THR A 97 -14.07 13.92 0.63
N VAL A 98 -13.02 14.44 1.27
CA VAL A 98 -13.10 15.35 2.43
C VAL A 98 -12.32 16.64 2.19
N ALA A 99 -12.51 17.63 3.06
CA ALA A 99 -11.99 18.98 2.82
C ALA A 99 -10.49 19.12 3.13
N SER A 100 -9.93 18.26 3.97
CA SER A 100 -8.55 18.39 4.45
C SER A 100 -7.76 17.07 4.47
N PRO A 101 -6.43 17.12 4.32
CA PRO A 101 -5.55 15.95 4.51
C PRO A 101 -5.76 15.26 5.86
N GLU A 102 -5.92 16.01 6.94
CA GLU A 102 -6.11 15.47 8.29
C GLU A 102 -7.42 14.67 8.41
N GLU A 103 -8.49 15.14 7.77
CA GLU A 103 -9.75 14.39 7.71
C GLU A 103 -9.61 13.12 6.88
N ALA A 104 -8.84 13.16 5.78
CA ALA A 104 -8.66 12.01 4.90
C ALA A 104 -7.88 10.89 5.60
N LEU A 105 -6.82 11.23 6.34
CA LEU A 105 -6.08 10.25 7.15
C LEU A 105 -6.98 9.64 8.23
N ARG A 106 -7.75 10.45 8.96
CA ARG A 106 -8.72 9.94 9.95
C ARG A 106 -9.80 9.06 9.32
N LEU A 107 -10.25 9.39 8.11
CA LEU A 107 -11.21 8.58 7.36
C LEU A 107 -10.60 7.21 7.02
N ALA A 108 -9.38 7.18 6.50
CA ALA A 108 -8.67 5.95 6.18
C ALA A 108 -8.43 5.08 7.42
N GLU A 109 -7.99 5.67 8.54
CA GLU A 109 -7.81 4.97 9.81
C GLU A 109 -9.12 4.34 10.30
N ARG A 110 -10.21 5.12 10.31
CA ARG A 110 -11.49 4.69 10.85
C ARG A 110 -12.20 3.65 10.00
N GLU A 111 -12.22 3.82 8.69
CA GLU A 111 -13.01 2.97 7.77
C GLU A 111 -12.20 1.78 7.25
N LEU A 112 -10.89 1.93 7.10
CA LEU A 112 -10.04 0.95 6.42
C LEU A 112 -9.00 0.31 7.35
N GLY A 113 -8.86 0.81 8.59
CA GLY A 113 -7.85 0.34 9.53
C GLY A 113 -6.44 0.80 9.15
N ALA A 114 -6.33 1.95 8.48
CA ALA A 114 -5.03 2.48 8.10
C ALA A 114 -4.13 2.73 9.33
N ASP A 115 -2.83 2.49 9.18
CA ASP A 115 -1.84 2.73 10.23
C ASP A 115 -1.12 4.08 10.00
N PRO A 116 -1.20 5.06 10.92
CA PRO A 116 -0.52 6.34 10.80
C PRO A 116 1.00 6.25 10.59
N ALA A 117 1.62 5.13 10.97
CA ALA A 117 3.06 4.92 10.88
C ALA A 117 3.51 4.22 9.59
N HIS A 118 2.59 3.70 8.77
CA HIS A 118 2.92 2.92 7.57
C HIS A 118 2.46 3.59 6.26
N TRP A 119 2.32 4.91 6.24
CA TRP A 119 2.08 5.62 4.99
C TRP A 119 3.36 5.67 4.15
N VAL A 120 3.26 5.51 2.85
CA VAL A 120 4.39 5.61 1.91
C VAL A 120 4.10 6.61 0.80
N ASN A 121 5.13 7.06 0.09
CA ASN A 121 4.93 7.87 -1.13
C ASN A 121 4.32 7.00 -2.24
N GLN A 122 3.64 7.65 -3.20
CA GLN A 122 3.13 6.99 -4.40
C GLN A 122 4.16 6.06 -5.07
N GLY A 123 3.73 4.84 -5.41
CA GLY A 123 4.50 3.81 -6.10
C GLY A 123 5.34 2.92 -5.17
N ILE A 124 5.52 3.31 -3.90
CA ILE A 124 6.27 2.51 -2.91
C ILE A 124 5.46 1.30 -2.43
N VAL A 125 4.13 1.32 -2.61
CA VAL A 125 3.26 0.17 -2.32
C VAL A 125 3.68 -1.11 -3.08
N CYS A 126 4.29 -0.96 -4.26
CA CYS A 126 4.84 -2.07 -5.05
C CYS A 126 6.06 -2.73 -4.36
N ASP A 127 6.90 -1.93 -3.70
CA ASP A 127 8.02 -2.44 -2.90
C ASP A 127 7.50 -3.14 -1.64
N GLU A 128 6.47 -2.60 -0.98
CA GLU A 128 5.83 -3.24 0.17
C GLU A 128 5.20 -4.60 -0.19
N TYR A 129 4.57 -4.68 -1.36
CA TYR A 129 4.08 -5.94 -1.88
C TYR A 129 5.21 -6.95 -2.14
N HIS A 130 6.34 -6.51 -2.67
CA HIS A 130 7.49 -7.39 -2.86
C HIS A 130 8.01 -7.95 -1.54
N ASP A 131 8.11 -7.12 -0.50
CA ASP A 131 8.51 -7.58 0.84
C ASP A 131 7.47 -8.55 1.42
N PHE A 132 6.19 -8.29 1.21
CA PHE A 132 5.11 -9.21 1.57
C PHE A 132 5.23 -10.57 0.85
N GLN A 133 5.52 -10.57 -0.46
CA GLN A 133 5.77 -11.81 -1.21
C GLN A 133 6.99 -12.55 -0.68
N ALA A 134 8.08 -11.85 -0.37
CA ALA A 134 9.30 -12.46 0.16
C ALA A 134 9.08 -13.07 1.56
N ALA A 135 8.35 -12.37 2.43
CA ALA A 135 7.99 -12.86 3.76
C ALA A 135 7.08 -14.10 3.71
N ASN A 136 6.13 -14.11 2.78
CA ASN A 136 5.22 -15.25 2.55
C ASN A 136 5.82 -16.33 1.65
N GLY A 137 6.97 -16.05 1.03
CA GLY A 137 7.65 -16.88 0.03
C GLY A 137 8.66 -17.87 0.59
N ILE A 138 8.88 -17.94 1.92
CA ILE A 138 9.53 -19.10 2.56
C ILE A 138 8.53 -20.28 2.50
N GLY A 139 8.32 -20.81 1.31
CA GLY A 139 7.33 -21.85 1.06
C GLY A 139 6.93 -22.08 -0.41
N ARG A 140 7.39 -21.29 -1.39
CA ARG A 140 7.16 -21.62 -2.80
C ARG A 140 8.34 -22.47 -3.31
N PRO A 141 8.24 -23.81 -3.43
CA PRO A 141 9.18 -24.51 -4.29
C PRO A 141 9.01 -23.95 -5.70
N ALA A 142 10.10 -23.44 -6.26
CA ALA A 142 10.21 -23.21 -7.68
C ALA A 142 9.90 -24.54 -8.38
N ASN A 143 8.75 -24.64 -9.04
CA ASN A 143 8.50 -25.80 -9.88
C ASN A 143 9.22 -25.55 -11.23
N PRO A 144 10.10 -26.47 -11.67
CA PRO A 144 10.85 -26.34 -12.92
C PRO A 144 9.99 -26.40 -14.17
#